data_AF-V2XAF5-F1
#
_entry.id   AF-V2XAF5-F1
#
_cell.length_a   1.000
_cell.length_b   1.000
_cell.length_c   1.000
_cell.angle_alpha   90.00
_cell.angle_beta   90.00
_cell.angle_gamma   90.00
#
_symmetry.space_group_name_H-M   'P 1'
#
loop_
_entity.id
_entity.type
_entity.pdbx_description
1 polymer ?
#
loop_
_entity_poly.entity_id
_entity_poly.type
_entity_poly.pdbx_seq_one_letter_code
_entity_poly.pdbx_strand_id
1 'polypeptide(L)'
;MDQSQRVNATPEPPLPIPNPTFLPDRLLKTLTPVFIIRHPARAIPSYLRVSEPFSRTIFDDDVPLFLVFKWQCMVFDFYKAWYSCTNGAESAGPSRENLLIVIDGDKLVNDSLHQIDKLCRLLDLDPTPIRFSWDARDGFENLAYVAFLSTIGKSTGVIKSEDSKPLVLEDEVKKWAIQWDDETVWEMKRRAENAMEDYEYMLKHSI
;
A
#
# COMPACT_ATOMS: atom_id res chain seq x y z
N MET A 1 37.62 -32.38 19.98
CA MET A 1 36.77 -31.73 18.96
C MET A 1 36.84 -30.25 19.22
N ASP A 2 37.18 -29.53 18.16
CA ASP A 2 37.75 -28.18 18.16
C ASP A 2 36.72 -27.10 18.57
N GLN A 3 37.08 -26.27 19.55
CA GLN A 3 36.33 -25.08 19.99
C GLN A 3 36.88 -23.80 19.31
N SER A 4 37.55 -23.91 18.17
CA SER A 4 38.05 -22.75 17.44
C SER A 4 36.98 -22.13 16.54
N GLN A 5 36.86 -20.80 16.66
CA GLN A 5 36.12 -19.88 15.78
C GLN A 5 34.59 -19.80 15.93
N ARG A 6 34.11 -19.40 17.11
CA ARG A 6 33.04 -18.39 17.10
C ARG A 6 33.68 -17.07 16.67
N VAL A 7 33.48 -16.72 15.41
CA VAL A 7 33.76 -15.36 14.93
C VAL A 7 33.01 -14.42 15.87
N ASN A 8 33.74 -13.63 16.67
CA ASN A 8 33.17 -12.53 17.40
C ASN A 8 32.68 -11.52 16.36
N ALA A 9 31.45 -11.71 15.90
CA ALA A 9 30.77 -10.72 15.09
C ALA A 9 30.77 -9.42 15.89
N THR A 10 31.39 -8.39 15.35
CA THR A 10 31.26 -7.03 15.85
C THR A 10 29.76 -6.78 16.05
N PRO A 11 29.32 -6.31 17.24
CA PRO A 11 27.89 -6.06 17.46
C PRO A 11 27.39 -5.15 16.34
N GLU A 12 26.36 -5.59 15.62
CA GLU A 12 25.75 -4.72 14.63
C GLU A 12 25.30 -3.43 15.34
N PRO A 13 25.54 -2.26 14.72
CA PRO A 13 25.08 -1.01 15.30
C PRO A 13 23.57 -1.09 15.51
N PRO A 14 23.08 -0.60 16.66
CA PRO A 14 21.67 -0.69 17.00
C PRO A 14 20.82 0.05 15.97
N LEU A 15 19.61 -0.47 15.73
CA LEU A 15 18.62 0.22 14.92
C LEU A 15 18.19 1.53 15.60
N PRO A 16 17.92 2.61 14.85
CA PRO A 16 17.50 3.89 15.41
C PRO A 16 16.13 3.79 16.12
N ILE A 17 15.24 2.93 15.62
CA ILE A 17 14.03 2.51 16.33
C ILE A 17 13.84 0.99 16.20
N PRO A 18 13.10 0.34 17.11
CA PRO A 18 12.85 -1.10 17.04
C PRO A 18 12.20 -1.51 15.72
N ASN A 19 12.64 -2.62 15.13
CA ASN A 19 12.02 -3.23 13.96
C ASN A 19 10.56 -3.62 14.29
N PRO A 20 9.57 -3.05 13.59
CA PRO A 20 8.16 -3.30 13.89
C PRO A 20 7.62 -4.61 13.30
N THR A 21 8.49 -5.44 12.70
CA THR A 21 8.10 -6.63 11.93
C THR A 21 8.71 -7.91 12.51
N PHE A 22 8.25 -9.06 12.02
CA PHE A 22 8.87 -10.36 12.28
C PHE A 22 10.03 -10.69 11.34
N LEU A 23 10.34 -9.81 10.38
CA LEU A 23 11.45 -10.03 9.45
C LEU A 23 12.78 -9.73 10.17
N PRO A 24 13.86 -10.47 9.88
CA PRO A 24 15.17 -10.20 10.48
C PRO A 24 15.68 -8.79 10.12
N ASP A 25 16.30 -8.08 11.06
CA ASP A 25 16.88 -6.74 10.84
C ASP A 25 17.79 -6.70 9.62
N ARG A 26 18.64 -7.72 9.46
CA ARG A 26 19.55 -7.88 8.31
C ARG A 26 18.83 -7.90 6.96
N LEU A 27 17.58 -8.34 6.91
CA LEU A 27 16.76 -8.35 5.69
C LEU A 27 16.11 -6.98 5.47
N LEU A 28 15.53 -6.36 6.50
CA LEU A 28 14.91 -5.03 6.33
C LEU A 28 15.93 -4.00 5.81
N LYS A 29 17.17 -4.05 6.31
CA LYS A 29 18.23 -3.15 5.90
C LYS A 29 18.57 -3.23 4.40
N THR A 30 18.18 -4.31 3.71
CA THR A 30 18.45 -4.50 2.27
C THR A 30 17.25 -4.17 1.38
N LEU A 31 16.09 -3.87 1.95
CA LEU A 31 14.87 -3.63 1.19
C LEU A 31 14.66 -2.12 0.96
N THR A 32 14.08 -1.79 -0.19
CA THR A 32 13.54 -0.46 -0.47
C THR A 32 12.02 -0.56 -0.47
N PRO A 33 11.33 0.04 0.52
CA PRO A 33 9.89 -0.07 0.62
C PRO A 33 9.18 0.83 -0.39
N VAL A 34 8.11 0.32 -0.99
CA VAL A 34 7.14 1.08 -1.78
C VAL A 34 5.78 0.91 -1.12
N PHE A 35 5.19 2.01 -0.68
CA PHE A 35 3.87 2.01 -0.06
C PHE A 35 2.84 2.52 -1.06
N ILE A 36 1.76 1.77 -1.26
CA ILE A 36 0.61 2.22 -2.04
C ILE A 36 -0.52 2.52 -1.05
N ILE A 37 -1.01 3.75 -1.09
CA ILE A 37 -2.14 4.19 -0.27
C ILE A 37 -3.35 4.49 -1.15
N ARG A 38 -4.53 4.52 -0.55
CA ARG A 38 -5.78 4.88 -1.24
C ARG A 38 -6.71 5.52 -0.23
N HIS A 39 -7.48 6.50 -0.66
CA HIS A 39 -8.45 7.16 0.21
C HIS A 39 -9.37 6.12 0.90
N PRO A 40 -9.52 6.12 2.25
CA PRO A 40 -10.32 5.12 2.97
C PRO A 40 -11.75 4.98 2.43
N ALA A 41 -12.43 6.10 2.16
CA ALA A 41 -13.76 6.11 1.52
C ALA A 41 -13.85 5.36 0.18
N ARG A 42 -12.74 5.13 -0.55
CA ARG A 42 -12.71 4.31 -1.76
C ARG A 42 -12.29 2.87 -1.47
N ALA A 43 -11.34 2.69 -0.55
CA ALA A 43 -10.80 1.39 -0.18
C ALA A 43 -11.85 0.50 0.50
N ILE A 44 -12.62 1.05 1.44
CA ILE A 44 -13.63 0.31 2.22
C ILE A 44 -14.71 -0.32 1.33
N PRO A 45 -15.46 0.44 0.50
CA PRO A 45 -16.48 -0.17 -0.36
C PRO A 45 -15.86 -1.12 -1.41
N SER A 46 -14.62 -0.88 -1.82
CA SER A 46 -13.88 -1.81 -2.69
C SER A 46 -13.61 -3.14 -2.01
N TYR A 47 -13.16 -3.12 -0.75
CA TYR A 47 -12.92 -4.31 0.06
C TYR A 47 -14.22 -5.09 0.31
N LEU A 48 -15.32 -4.42 0.65
CA LEU A 48 -16.59 -5.11 0.90
C LEU A 48 -17.12 -5.83 -0.33
N ARG A 49 -17.05 -5.21 -1.52
CA ARG A 49 -17.48 -5.88 -2.77
C ARG A 49 -16.68 -7.16 -3.08
N VAL A 50 -15.37 -7.15 -2.86
CA VAL A 50 -14.55 -8.35 -3.10
C VAL A 50 -14.66 -9.38 -1.98
N SER A 51 -15.16 -8.97 -0.81
CA SER A 51 -15.31 -9.81 0.38
C SER A 51 -16.70 -10.48 0.47
N GLU A 52 -17.73 -9.89 -0.14
CA GLU A 52 -19.10 -10.41 -0.17
C GLU A 52 -19.20 -11.89 -0.59
N PRO A 53 -18.50 -12.38 -1.64
CA PRO A 53 -18.58 -13.79 -2.03
C PRO A 53 -18.07 -14.77 -0.97
N PHE A 54 -17.33 -14.27 0.02
CA PHE A 54 -16.80 -15.04 1.15
C PHE A 54 -17.65 -14.91 2.42
N SER A 55 -18.81 -14.25 2.33
CA SER A 55 -19.69 -13.96 3.48
C SER A 55 -18.99 -13.15 4.57
N ARG A 56 -18.07 -12.29 4.16
CA ARG A 56 -17.25 -11.43 5.02
C ARG A 56 -17.87 -10.04 5.10
N THR A 57 -17.85 -9.45 6.29
CA THR A 57 -18.55 -8.18 6.56
C THR A 57 -17.59 -7.09 7.04
N ILE A 58 -18.08 -5.86 7.17
CA ILE A 58 -17.31 -4.75 7.78
C ILE A 58 -17.08 -4.97 9.28
N PHE A 59 -17.82 -5.89 9.91
CA PHE A 59 -17.77 -6.16 11.34
C PHE A 59 -16.75 -7.23 11.73
N ASP A 60 -16.14 -7.93 10.76
CA ASP A 60 -15.18 -8.98 11.07
C ASP A 60 -13.92 -8.38 11.73
N ASP A 61 -13.37 -9.08 12.73
CA ASP A 61 -12.30 -8.57 13.61
C ASP A 61 -11.00 -8.21 12.87
N ASP A 62 -10.75 -8.84 11.74
CA ASP A 62 -9.54 -8.69 10.94
C ASP A 62 -9.70 -7.68 9.78
N VAL A 63 -10.89 -7.12 9.59
CA VAL A 63 -11.15 -5.99 8.67
C VAL A 63 -10.18 -4.81 8.86
N PRO A 64 -9.81 -4.41 10.11
CA PRO A 64 -8.81 -3.37 10.30
C PRO A 64 -7.48 -3.65 9.60
N LEU A 65 -7.06 -4.91 9.44
CA LEU A 65 -5.80 -5.26 8.78
C LEU A 65 -5.77 -4.81 7.31
N PHE A 66 -6.93 -4.70 6.67
CA PHE A 66 -7.05 -4.33 5.27
C PHE A 66 -7.37 -2.85 5.03
N LEU A 67 -7.91 -2.16 6.06
CA LEU A 67 -8.54 -0.84 5.89
C LEU A 67 -7.88 0.31 6.68
N VAL A 68 -6.92 0.00 7.56
CA VAL A 68 -6.14 1.04 8.27
C VAL A 68 -4.71 1.11 7.73
N PHE A 69 -4.08 2.28 7.86
CA PHE A 69 -2.70 2.51 7.43
C PHE A 69 -1.67 2.45 8.57
N LYS A 70 -2.12 2.23 9.82
CA LYS A 70 -1.27 2.13 11.02
C LYS A 70 -0.02 1.25 10.83
N TRP A 71 -0.18 0.07 10.24
CA TRP A 71 0.94 -0.86 10.06
C TRP A 71 1.95 -0.34 9.04
N GLN A 72 1.46 0.28 7.97
CA GLN A 72 2.24 0.95 6.95
C GLN A 72 2.98 2.15 7.55
N CYS A 73 2.32 2.96 8.39
CA CYS A 73 2.94 4.06 9.14
C CYS A 73 4.09 3.56 10.02
N MET A 74 3.91 2.46 10.76
CA MET A 74 4.96 1.89 11.61
C MET A 74 6.19 1.47 10.80
N VAL A 75 5.99 0.78 9.67
CA VAL A 75 7.09 0.37 8.79
C VAL A 75 7.72 1.59 8.10
N PHE A 76 6.92 2.56 7.68
CA PHE A 76 7.38 3.82 7.11
C PHE A 76 8.27 4.60 8.08
N ASP A 77 7.84 4.75 9.34
CA ASP A 77 8.60 5.44 10.38
C ASP A 77 9.92 4.72 10.69
N PHE A 78 9.91 3.39 10.67
CA PHE A 78 11.14 2.59 10.76
C PHE A 78 12.13 2.93 9.64
N TYR A 79 11.70 2.89 8.37
CA TYR A 79 12.60 3.22 7.26
C TYR A 79 13.01 4.69 7.26
N LYS A 80 12.12 5.59 7.66
CA LYS A 80 12.42 7.01 7.81
C LYS A 80 13.50 7.25 8.85
N ALA A 81 13.43 6.58 10.00
CA ALA A 81 14.47 6.61 11.02
C ALA A 81 15.76 5.95 10.53
N TRP A 82 15.67 4.79 9.86
CA TRP A 82 16.81 4.07 9.29
C TRP A 82 17.60 4.94 8.31
N TYR A 83 16.95 5.52 7.30
CA TYR A 83 17.64 6.35 6.31
C TYR A 83 18.13 7.69 6.87
N SER A 84 17.64 8.11 8.05
CA SER A 84 18.15 9.31 8.74
C SER A 84 19.42 9.05 9.56
N CYS A 85 19.80 7.79 9.82
CA CYS A 85 21.03 7.46 10.53
C CYS A 85 22.19 7.17 9.56
N THR A 86 23.44 7.31 10.03
CA THR A 86 24.65 7.18 9.19
C THR A 86 24.68 5.86 8.41
N ASN A 87 24.44 4.74 9.10
CA ASN A 87 24.46 3.41 8.50
C ASN A 87 23.37 3.21 7.44
N GLY A 88 22.16 3.72 7.69
CA GLY A 88 21.07 3.62 6.71
C GLY A 88 21.27 4.56 5.53
N ALA A 89 21.83 5.75 5.75
CA ALA A 89 22.19 6.68 4.70
C ALA A 89 23.30 6.14 3.78
N GLU A 90 24.19 5.28 4.28
CA GLU A 90 25.19 4.57 3.45
C GLU A 90 24.58 3.39 2.68
N SER A 91 23.55 2.74 3.26
CA SER A 91 22.79 1.69 2.56
C SER A 91 21.87 2.25 1.47
N ALA A 92 21.57 3.55 1.54
CA ALA A 92 20.86 4.25 0.50
C ALA A 92 21.72 4.32 -0.76
N GLY A 93 21.24 3.77 -1.87
CA GLY A 93 21.97 3.76 -3.15
C GLY A 93 22.45 5.16 -3.60
N PRO A 94 23.23 5.23 -4.70
CA PRO A 94 23.88 6.46 -5.14
C PRO A 94 22.89 7.62 -5.38
N SER A 95 21.64 7.32 -5.72
CA SER A 95 20.53 8.27 -5.74
C SER A 95 19.94 8.40 -4.33
N ARG A 96 20.55 9.28 -3.52
CA ARG A 96 20.11 9.62 -2.15
C ARG A 96 18.72 10.26 -2.09
N GLU A 97 18.08 10.48 -3.23
CA GLU A 97 16.81 11.15 -3.37
C GLU A 97 15.66 10.15 -3.21
N ASN A 98 15.07 10.12 -2.01
CA ASN A 98 13.76 9.54 -1.71
C ASN A 98 13.61 8.00 -1.77
N LEU A 99 14.26 7.30 -0.84
CA LEU A 99 13.97 5.88 -0.55
C LEU A 99 12.65 5.64 0.20
N LEU A 100 11.99 6.71 0.61
CA LEU A 100 10.64 6.65 1.16
C LEU A 100 9.65 6.91 0.02
N ILE A 101 9.23 5.83 -0.63
CA ILE A 101 8.34 5.91 -1.79
C ILE A 101 6.90 5.65 -1.35
N VAL A 102 6.05 6.67 -1.41
CA VAL A 102 4.61 6.55 -1.20
C VAL A 102 3.91 6.89 -2.51
N ILE A 103 3.00 6.02 -2.96
CA ILE A 103 2.20 6.19 -4.16
C ILE A 103 0.74 6.36 -3.74
N ASP A 104 0.15 7.49 -4.09
CA ASP A 104 -1.30 7.64 -4.03
C ASP A 104 -1.95 6.85 -5.18
N GLY A 105 -2.76 5.85 -4.84
CA GLY A 105 -3.46 5.00 -5.79
C GLY A 105 -4.40 5.76 -6.71
N ASP A 106 -5.02 6.86 -6.26
CA ASP A 106 -5.90 7.67 -7.11
C ASP A 106 -5.07 8.46 -8.14
N LYS A 107 -3.93 9.01 -7.74
CA LYS A 107 -2.97 9.62 -8.67
C LYS A 107 -2.37 8.58 -9.63
N LEU A 108 -2.04 7.39 -9.15
CA LEU A 108 -1.49 6.30 -9.97
C LEU A 108 -2.43 5.91 -11.11
N VAL A 109 -3.72 5.73 -10.87
CA VAL A 109 -4.65 5.31 -11.93
C VAL A 109 -4.97 6.44 -12.92
N ASN A 110 -4.96 7.70 -12.45
CA ASN A 110 -5.30 8.85 -13.29
C ASN A 110 -4.09 9.38 -14.08
N ASP A 111 -2.89 9.19 -13.55
CA ASP A 111 -1.62 9.68 -14.11
C ASP A 111 -0.54 8.57 -14.17
N SER A 112 -0.92 7.40 -14.66
CA SER A 112 -0.10 6.18 -14.58
C SER A 112 1.26 6.29 -15.24
N LEU A 113 1.33 6.96 -16.40
CA LEU A 113 2.60 7.11 -17.14
C LEU A 113 3.64 7.85 -16.31
N HIS A 114 3.29 9.03 -15.77
CA HIS A 114 4.22 9.84 -14.99
C HIS A 114 4.53 9.22 -13.64
N GLN A 115 3.54 8.61 -12.97
CA GLN A 115 3.75 7.94 -11.69
C GLN A 115 4.70 6.76 -11.80
N ILE A 116 4.53 5.93 -12.84
CA ILE A 116 5.39 4.77 -13.06
C ILE A 116 6.78 5.19 -13.57
N ASP A 117 6.90 6.17 -14.46
CA ASP A 117 8.20 6.71 -14.87
C ASP A 117 8.99 7.26 -13.67
N LYS A 118 8.31 8.00 -12.77
CA LYS A 118 8.91 8.50 -11.53
C LYS A 118 9.34 7.36 -10.60
N LEU A 119 8.50 6.33 -10.43
CA LEU A 119 8.84 5.14 -9.64
C LEU A 119 10.06 4.42 -10.20
N CYS A 120 10.11 4.20 -11.52
CA CYS A 120 11.23 3.56 -12.19
C CYS A 120 12.53 4.33 -11.97
N ARG A 121 12.52 5.66 -12.11
CA ARG A 121 13.71 6.50 -11.85
C ARG A 121 14.17 6.42 -10.40
N LEU A 122 13.24 6.41 -9.44
CA LEU A 122 13.57 6.30 -8.01
C LEU A 122 14.18 4.94 -7.65
N LEU A 123 13.79 3.88 -8.37
CA LEU A 123 14.27 2.52 -8.14
C LEU A 123 15.39 2.08 -9.09
N ASP A 124 15.87 2.98 -9.97
CA ASP A 124 16.85 2.67 -11.02
C ASP A 124 16.41 1.48 -11.91
N LEU A 125 15.13 1.46 -12.29
CA LEU A 125 14.51 0.45 -13.15
C LEU A 125 14.29 0.99 -14.57
N ASP A 126 14.48 0.13 -15.58
CA ASP A 126 14.14 0.45 -16.98
C ASP A 126 12.61 0.46 -17.17
N PRO A 127 12.00 1.60 -17.57
CA PRO A 127 10.55 1.67 -17.81
C PRO A 127 10.14 1.06 -19.15
N THR A 128 11.07 0.75 -20.07
CA THR A 128 10.78 0.27 -21.43
C THR A 128 9.86 -0.97 -21.48
N PRO A 129 9.98 -1.98 -20.59
CA PRO A 129 9.12 -3.16 -20.64
C PRO A 129 7.69 -2.92 -20.14
N ILE A 130 7.39 -1.75 -19.56
CA ILE A 130 6.11 -1.49 -18.90
C ILE A 130 5.01 -1.28 -19.93
N ARG A 131 3.85 -1.89 -19.68
CA ARG A 131 2.67 -1.83 -20.56
C ARG A 131 1.49 -1.21 -19.81
N PHE A 132 0.76 -0.36 -20.53
CA PHE A 132 -0.46 0.28 -20.04
C PHE A 132 -1.73 -0.23 -20.77
N SER A 133 -1.53 -1.17 -21.68
CA SER A 133 -2.57 -1.91 -22.39
C SER A 133 -2.23 -3.39 -22.45
N TRP A 134 -3.28 -4.20 -22.49
CA TRP A 134 -3.20 -5.67 -22.52
C TRP A 134 -4.47 -6.24 -23.14
N ASP A 135 -4.44 -7.52 -23.48
CA ASP A 135 -5.62 -8.24 -23.93
C ASP A 135 -6.47 -8.63 -22.73
N ALA A 136 -7.78 -8.44 -22.84
CA ALA A 136 -8.73 -8.94 -21.86
C ALA A 136 -8.62 -10.48 -21.78
N ARG A 137 -8.67 -11.00 -20.55
CA ARG A 137 -8.67 -12.43 -20.24
C ARG A 137 -9.91 -12.75 -19.43
N ASP A 138 -10.68 -13.70 -19.94
CA ASP A 138 -11.77 -14.35 -19.21
C ASP A 138 -11.31 -15.70 -18.63
N GLY A 139 -12.19 -16.33 -17.84
CA GLY A 139 -12.01 -17.71 -17.40
C GLY A 139 -11.33 -17.89 -16.05
N PHE A 140 -11.40 -16.91 -15.15
CA PHE A 140 -11.09 -17.18 -13.74
C PHE A 140 -12.15 -18.11 -13.16
N GLU A 141 -11.79 -19.35 -12.87
CA GLU A 141 -12.72 -20.35 -12.32
C GLU A 141 -12.81 -20.29 -10.79
N ASN A 142 -11.72 -19.89 -10.13
CA ASN A 142 -11.66 -19.83 -8.68
C ASN A 142 -12.24 -18.51 -8.14
N LEU A 143 -13.08 -18.63 -7.12
CA LEU A 143 -13.85 -17.52 -6.53
C LEU A 143 -12.99 -16.32 -6.12
N ALA A 144 -11.80 -16.54 -5.55
CA ALA A 144 -10.88 -15.47 -5.16
C ALA A 144 -10.34 -14.74 -6.39
N TYR A 145 -9.98 -15.46 -7.45
CA TYR A 145 -9.59 -14.81 -8.69
C TYR A 145 -10.73 -14.03 -9.33
N VAL A 146 -11.96 -14.54 -9.30
CA VAL A 146 -13.13 -13.80 -9.79
C VAL A 146 -13.35 -12.52 -8.97
N ALA A 147 -13.32 -12.62 -7.65
CA ALA A 147 -13.56 -11.48 -6.76
C ALA A 147 -12.49 -10.39 -6.92
N PHE A 148 -11.20 -10.77 -6.95
CA PHE A 148 -10.10 -9.79 -6.95
C PHE A 148 -9.62 -9.38 -8.35
N LEU A 149 -9.70 -10.26 -9.36
CA LEU A 149 -9.10 -10.03 -10.67
C LEU A 149 -10.09 -9.83 -11.81
N SER A 150 -11.41 -9.94 -11.59
CA SER A 150 -12.39 -9.78 -12.69
C SER A 150 -12.29 -8.42 -13.39
N THR A 151 -12.09 -7.33 -12.64
CA THR A 151 -11.95 -5.98 -13.20
C THR A 151 -10.73 -5.86 -14.12
N ILE A 152 -9.56 -6.35 -13.70
CA ILE A 152 -8.34 -6.31 -14.52
C ILE A 152 -8.39 -7.30 -15.67
N GLY A 153 -8.99 -8.48 -15.47
CA GLY A 153 -9.17 -9.48 -16.53
C GLY A 153 -10.05 -8.97 -17.67
N LYS A 154 -11.11 -8.23 -17.36
CA LYS A 154 -12.03 -7.68 -18.38
C LYS A 154 -11.53 -6.38 -18.99
N SER A 155 -10.47 -5.77 -18.48
CA SER A 155 -9.94 -4.53 -19.01
C SER A 155 -8.91 -4.79 -20.11
N THR A 156 -8.70 -3.77 -20.95
CA THR A 156 -7.65 -3.77 -21.97
C THR A 156 -6.54 -2.76 -21.67
N GLY A 157 -6.50 -2.26 -20.44
CA GLY A 157 -5.61 -1.21 -19.98
C GLY A 157 -6.00 -0.65 -18.62
N VAL A 158 -5.30 0.41 -18.20
CA VAL A 158 -5.55 1.07 -16.92
C VAL A 158 -6.92 1.77 -16.94
N ILE A 159 -7.78 1.41 -15.99
CA ILE A 159 -9.10 2.03 -15.82
C ILE A 159 -8.92 3.30 -14.98
N LYS A 160 -9.16 4.45 -15.62
CA LYS A 160 -9.12 5.75 -14.94
C LYS A 160 -10.32 5.92 -14.02
N SER A 161 -10.12 6.63 -12.92
CA SER A 161 -11.21 7.03 -12.03
C SER A 161 -11.96 8.19 -12.68
N GLU A 162 -13.29 8.11 -12.73
CA GLU A 162 -14.14 9.18 -13.30
C GLU A 162 -14.14 10.46 -12.42
N ASP A 163 -13.83 10.30 -11.13
CA ASP A 163 -13.88 11.40 -10.17
C ASP A 163 -12.51 12.10 -10.04
N SER A 164 -12.38 13.25 -10.73
CA SER A 164 -11.28 14.22 -10.56
C SER A 164 -11.54 15.23 -9.43
N LYS A 165 -12.72 15.17 -8.81
CA LYS A 165 -13.11 16.09 -7.72
C LYS A 165 -12.53 15.61 -6.38
N PRO A 166 -12.23 16.56 -5.47
CA PRO A 166 -11.94 16.21 -4.08
C PRO A 166 -13.05 15.34 -3.51
N LEU A 167 -12.66 14.24 -2.87
CA LEU A 167 -13.60 13.32 -2.25
C LEU A 167 -14.22 13.99 -1.02
N VAL A 168 -15.55 14.01 -0.96
CA VAL A 168 -16.32 14.43 0.21
C VAL A 168 -16.94 13.18 0.83
N LEU A 169 -16.55 12.85 2.06
CA LEU A 169 -16.97 11.60 2.70
C LEU A 169 -18.49 11.50 2.80
N GLU A 170 -19.18 12.59 3.09
CA GLU A 170 -20.63 12.65 3.19
C GLU A 170 -21.34 12.31 1.89
N ASP A 171 -20.74 12.67 0.74
CA ASP A 171 -21.32 12.33 -0.56
C ASP A 171 -21.07 10.86 -0.90
N GLU A 172 -19.94 10.30 -0.49
CA GLU A 172 -19.67 8.86 -0.61
C GLU A 172 -20.61 8.04 0.29
N VAL A 173 -20.87 8.48 1.51
CA VAL A 173 -21.82 7.81 2.44
C VAL A 173 -23.23 7.71 1.82
N LYS A 174 -23.69 8.76 1.12
CA LYS A 174 -24.97 8.71 0.39
C LYS A 174 -24.96 7.65 -0.72
N LYS A 175 -23.84 7.50 -1.44
CA LYS A 175 -23.68 6.45 -2.45
C LYS A 175 -23.66 5.05 -1.82
N TRP A 176 -23.05 4.90 -0.64
CA TRP A 176 -22.99 3.62 0.08
C TRP A 176 -24.37 3.17 0.55
N ALA A 177 -25.23 4.09 1.00
CA ALA A 177 -26.61 3.80 1.42
C ALA A 177 -27.52 3.22 0.31
N ILE A 178 -27.08 3.26 -0.95
CA ILE A 178 -27.78 2.59 -2.06
C ILE A 178 -27.45 1.09 -2.10
N GLN A 179 -26.28 0.69 -1.60
CA GLN A 179 -25.73 -0.67 -1.72
C GLN A 179 -25.77 -1.46 -0.41
N TRP A 180 -25.70 -0.78 0.75
CA TRP A 180 -25.60 -1.41 2.06
C TRP A 180 -26.64 -0.85 3.03
N ASP A 181 -27.00 -1.66 4.03
CA ASP A 181 -27.89 -1.25 5.12
C ASP A 181 -27.29 -0.15 6.01
N ASP A 182 -28.14 0.50 6.80
CA ASP A 182 -27.76 1.65 7.64
C ASP A 182 -26.65 1.32 8.65
N GLU A 183 -26.66 0.12 9.23
CA GLU A 183 -25.67 -0.30 10.23
C GLU A 183 -24.29 -0.47 9.57
N THR A 184 -24.25 -1.14 8.41
CA THR A 184 -23.05 -1.32 7.61
C THR A 184 -22.50 0.01 7.14
N VAL A 185 -23.34 0.91 6.62
CA VAL A 185 -22.91 2.25 6.17
C VAL A 185 -22.36 3.08 7.33
N TRP A 186 -22.99 3.02 8.49
CA TRP A 186 -22.49 3.69 9.70
C TRP A 186 -21.09 3.20 10.08
N GLU A 187 -20.87 1.89 10.09
CA GLU A 187 -19.56 1.32 10.43
C GLU A 187 -18.51 1.60 9.35
N MET A 188 -18.88 1.58 8.07
CA MET A 188 -18.01 2.01 6.97
C MET A 188 -17.55 3.46 7.17
N LYS A 189 -18.48 4.37 7.51
CA LYS A 189 -18.16 5.78 7.78
C LYS A 189 -17.19 5.90 8.95
N ARG A 190 -17.51 5.28 10.09
CA ARG A 190 -16.66 5.31 11.29
C ARG A 190 -15.25 4.83 11.00
N ARG A 191 -15.10 3.75 10.24
CA ARG A 191 -13.79 3.22 9.84
C ARG A 191 -13.06 4.12 8.86
N ALA A 192 -13.77 4.75 7.92
CA ALA A 192 -13.18 5.72 7.01
C ALA A 192 -12.56 6.88 7.80
N GLU A 193 -13.33 7.45 8.74
CA GLU A 193 -12.89 8.56 9.61
C GLU A 193 -11.66 8.16 10.44
N ASN A 194 -11.69 6.99 11.07
CA ASN A 194 -10.57 6.51 11.89
C ASN A 194 -9.28 6.27 11.09
N ALA A 195 -9.38 5.95 9.80
CA ALA A 195 -8.22 5.71 8.94
C ALA A 195 -7.66 7.00 8.30
N MET A 196 -8.35 8.14 8.42
CA MET A 196 -7.96 9.38 7.73
C MET A 196 -6.63 9.93 8.23
N GLU A 197 -6.36 9.91 9.55
CA GLU A 197 -5.12 10.47 10.11
C GLU A 197 -3.88 9.77 9.53
N ASP A 198 -3.87 8.43 9.54
CA ASP A 198 -2.77 7.65 8.98
C ASP A 198 -2.67 7.86 7.46
N TYR A 199 -3.80 7.90 6.74
CA TYR A 199 -3.83 8.16 5.30
C TYR A 199 -3.22 9.51 4.96
N GLU A 200 -3.64 10.58 5.64
CA GLU A 200 -3.14 11.94 5.41
C GLU A 200 -1.66 12.09 5.80
N TYR A 201 -1.22 11.39 6.84
CA TYR A 201 0.21 11.31 7.19
C TYR A 201 1.04 10.76 6.03
N MET A 202 0.64 9.61 5.48
CA MET A 202 1.35 9.00 4.35
C MET A 202 1.21 9.83 3.06
N LEU A 203 0.05 10.43 2.82
CA LEU A 203 -0.24 11.22 1.61
C LEU A 203 0.72 12.41 1.45
N LYS A 204 1.16 13.04 2.56
CA LYS A 204 2.15 14.13 2.55
C LYS A 204 3.50 13.73 1.95
N HIS A 205 3.78 12.42 1.91
CA HIS A 205 5.00 11.84 1.35
C HIS A 205 4.79 11.25 -0.06
N SER A 206 3.59 11.36 -0.63
CA SER A 206 3.28 10.76 -1.92
C SER A 206 3.96 11.48 -3.10
N ILE A 207 4.40 10.69 -4.10
CA ILE A 207 5.12 11.18 -5.27
C ILE A 207 4.23 11.66 -6.40
#